data_AF-A0A671W2F8-F1
#
_entry.id   AF-A0A671W2F8-F1
#
_cell.length_a   1.000
_cell.length_b   1.000
_cell.length_c   1.000
_cell.angle_alpha   90.00
_cell.angle_beta   90.00
_cell.angle_gamma   90.00
#
_symmetry.space_group_name_H-M   'P 1'
#
loop_
_entity.id
_entity.type
_entity.pdbx_description
1 polymer ?
#
loop_
_entity_poly.entity_id
_entity_poly.type
_entity_poly.pdbx_seq_one_letter_code
_entity_poly.pdbx_strand_id
1 'polypeptide(L)'
;MSSLKSVLAFSTRALTTLKKQTHVIYIKRTLLLTRQPLFKRADGRFILFGRQLSSTGASAEKAEDSLLKWFLLLIPAATFGLGTWQVKRRQWKMELIADLRRLTTAEPIPLPVDPHELKSLEYRRVKVRGKYDHSQEMYILPRSPVDPEKEAREAGQLSSSGETGANVITPFHCTDLGITILVNRGYVPRKKIRPETRMKGQMEGEVEVVGVVRQTEQRKPFVPQNDVERNRWHYRDLEAMASVTGAEPIFIDADLGSTIPGGPIGGQTRVTLRNEHIQYVATWYGLCAATSYMWFAKFVKKIKM
;
A
#
# COMPACT_ATOMS: atom_id res chain seq x y z
N MET A 1 -12.13 -52.25 26.43
CA MET A 1 -11.99 -50.90 27.01
C MET A 1 -11.92 -49.93 25.82
N SER A 2 -13.00 -49.63 25.11
CA SER A 2 -14.20 -48.86 25.46
C SER A 2 -13.90 -47.44 25.96
N SER A 3 -14.51 -46.46 25.27
CA SER A 3 -14.61 -45.03 25.56
C SER A 3 -13.48 -44.12 25.08
N LEU A 4 -13.66 -43.56 23.87
CA LEU A 4 -13.63 -42.10 23.58
C LEU A 4 -13.72 -41.88 22.05
N LYS A 5 -14.81 -42.39 21.46
CA LYS A 5 -15.30 -42.04 20.12
C LYS A 5 -16.75 -41.56 20.27
N SER A 6 -16.97 -40.37 20.84
CA SER A 6 -18.29 -39.71 20.80
C SER A 6 -18.22 -38.22 21.19
N VAL A 7 -17.61 -37.37 20.36
CA VAL A 7 -17.81 -35.89 20.49
C VAL A 7 -18.14 -35.23 19.14
N LEU A 8 -18.22 -35.98 18.04
CA LEU A 8 -18.50 -35.44 16.69
C LEU A 8 -19.96 -35.60 16.21
N ALA A 9 -20.93 -35.80 17.12
CA ALA A 9 -22.32 -36.04 16.73
C ALA A 9 -23.38 -35.19 17.47
N PHE A 10 -23.00 -34.05 18.05
CA PHE A 10 -23.93 -33.11 18.68
C PHE A 10 -23.56 -31.64 18.37
N SER A 11 -23.68 -31.25 17.10
CA SER A 11 -23.66 -29.81 16.73
C SER A 11 -24.52 -29.46 15.52
N THR A 12 -25.27 -30.41 14.93
CA THR A 12 -26.08 -30.20 13.72
C THR A 12 -27.59 -30.14 13.98
N ARG A 13 -28.03 -29.99 15.25
CA ARG A 13 -29.45 -29.83 15.61
C ARG A 13 -29.84 -28.51 16.30
N ALA A 14 -28.93 -27.53 16.33
CA ALA A 14 -29.19 -26.19 16.90
C ALA A 14 -29.30 -25.07 15.82
N LEU A 15 -29.52 -25.43 14.55
CA LEU A 15 -29.51 -24.51 13.40
C LEU A 15 -30.84 -24.39 12.65
N THR A 16 -31.97 -24.77 13.26
CA THR A 16 -33.30 -24.75 12.61
C THR A 16 -34.40 -24.04 13.39
N THR A 17 -34.07 -23.02 14.19
CA THR A 17 -35.08 -22.11 14.76
C THR A 17 -34.50 -20.70 14.96
N LEU A 18 -34.35 -19.93 13.88
CA LEU A 18 -34.28 -18.46 13.88
C LEU A 18 -34.21 -17.96 12.43
N LYS A 19 -35.26 -18.23 11.65
CA LYS A 19 -35.44 -17.66 10.30
C LYS A 19 -36.90 -17.31 10.09
N LYS A 20 -37.26 -16.06 10.41
CA LYS A 20 -38.32 -15.21 9.83
C LYS A 20 -38.88 -14.27 10.89
N GLN A 21 -38.43 -13.03 10.89
CA GLN A 21 -39.29 -11.86 11.17
C GLN A 21 -38.52 -10.57 10.86
N THR A 22 -38.49 -10.22 9.58
CA THR A 22 -38.22 -8.85 9.14
C THR A 22 -39.54 -8.30 8.63
N HIS A 23 -40.22 -7.53 9.47
CA HIS A 23 -41.38 -6.75 9.07
C HIS A 23 -40.89 -5.61 8.17
N VAL A 24 -41.24 -5.71 6.88
CA VAL A 24 -41.11 -4.62 5.92
C VAL A 24 -42.19 -3.59 6.26
N ILE A 25 -41.78 -2.45 6.83
CA ILE A 25 -42.68 -1.32 7.08
C ILE A 25 -42.83 -0.56 5.75
N TYR A 26 -44.01 -0.67 5.16
CA TYR A 26 -44.42 0.07 3.97
C TYR A 26 -44.96 1.44 4.41
N ILE A 27 -44.21 2.52 4.18
CA ILE A 27 -44.69 3.89 4.45
C ILE A 27 -45.57 4.33 3.28
N LYS A 28 -46.90 4.20 3.44
CA LYS A 28 -47.88 4.89 2.59
C LYS A 28 -47.92 6.37 2.98
N ARG A 29 -47.47 7.25 2.08
CA ARG A 29 -47.77 8.69 2.14
C ARG A 29 -49.26 8.90 1.82
N THR A 30 -50.06 9.19 2.84
CA THR A 30 -51.43 9.69 2.65
C THR A 30 -51.42 11.20 2.90
N LEU A 31 -51.49 11.96 1.82
CA LEU A 31 -51.85 13.39 1.82
C LEU A 31 -53.31 13.51 2.24
N LEU A 32 -53.58 14.07 3.42
CA LEU A 32 -54.90 14.54 3.83
C LEU A 32 -54.87 16.05 3.95
N LEU A 33 -55.28 16.69 2.86
CA LEU A 33 -55.66 18.09 2.81
C LEU A 33 -57.02 18.21 3.51
N THR A 34 -57.09 18.87 4.67
CA THR A 34 -58.35 19.30 5.29
C THR A 34 -58.48 20.80 5.15
N ARG A 35 -59.37 21.22 4.24
CA ARG A 35 -59.95 22.55 4.18
C ARG A 35 -60.97 22.71 5.30
N GLN A 36 -61.02 23.91 5.91
CA GLN A 36 -62.21 24.76 6.17
C GLN A 36 -61.94 25.75 7.34
N PRO A 37 -62.74 26.83 7.53
CA PRO A 37 -63.31 27.76 6.54
C PRO A 37 -63.16 29.24 6.96
N LEU A 38 -63.67 30.11 6.07
CA LEU A 38 -63.93 31.55 6.17
C LEU A 38 -63.99 32.22 7.56
N PHE A 39 -63.21 33.29 7.69
CA PHE A 39 -63.41 34.37 8.67
C PHE A 39 -64.70 35.16 8.37
N LYS A 40 -65.60 35.26 9.35
CA LYS A 40 -66.61 36.33 9.46
C LYS A 40 -66.04 37.45 10.33
N ARG A 41 -66.31 38.69 9.91
CA ARG A 41 -65.93 39.94 10.58
C ARG A 41 -66.98 40.29 11.65
N ALA A 42 -66.55 40.62 12.85
CA ALA A 42 -67.31 41.38 13.84
C ALA A 42 -66.35 42.16 14.76
N ASP A 43 -66.79 43.35 15.15
CA ASP A 43 -66.05 44.47 15.72
C ASP A 43 -65.31 44.23 17.05
N GLY A 44 -64.30 45.07 17.29
CA GLY A 44 -63.99 45.52 18.64
C GLY A 44 -62.54 45.33 19.13
N ARG A 45 -61.81 46.44 19.19
CA ARG A 45 -60.64 46.74 20.04
C ARG A 45 -59.37 45.88 19.88
N PHE A 46 -58.35 46.54 19.33
CA PHE A 46 -56.95 46.23 19.61
C PHE A 46 -56.70 46.22 21.13
N ILE A 47 -56.29 45.07 21.67
CA ILE A 47 -55.58 45.00 22.94
C ILE A 47 -54.22 44.34 22.64
N LEU A 48 -53.19 45.18 22.64
CA LEU A 48 -51.80 44.75 22.63
C LEU A 48 -51.49 44.09 23.99
N PHE A 49 -51.73 42.78 24.11
CA PHE A 49 -51.17 42.02 25.23
C PHE A 49 -49.73 41.67 24.90
N GLY A 50 -48.81 42.51 25.36
CA GLY A 50 -47.40 42.18 25.46
C GLY A 50 -47.23 40.93 26.32
N ARG A 51 -47.10 39.77 25.66
CA ARG A 51 -46.75 38.52 26.34
C ARG A 51 -45.24 38.47 26.45
N GLN A 52 -44.70 38.98 27.55
CA GLN A 52 -43.36 38.63 28.00
C GLN A 52 -43.33 37.12 28.30
N LEU A 53 -42.82 36.33 27.35
CA LEU A 53 -42.41 34.95 27.53
C LEU A 53 -40.95 34.84 27.07
N SER A 54 -40.08 35.56 27.77
CA SER A 54 -38.67 35.68 27.41
C SER A 54 -37.80 35.36 28.61
N SER A 55 -37.53 34.07 28.83
CA SER A 55 -36.36 33.67 29.61
C SER A 55 -35.92 32.23 29.30
N THR A 56 -36.85 31.27 29.24
CA THR A 56 -36.52 29.85 28.99
C THR A 56 -36.12 29.57 27.53
N GLY A 57 -36.82 30.11 26.54
CA GLY A 57 -36.46 29.95 25.12
C GLY A 57 -35.13 30.63 24.75
N ALA A 58 -34.89 31.85 25.26
CA ALA A 58 -33.65 32.59 25.01
C ALA A 58 -32.42 31.98 25.71
N SER A 59 -32.62 31.24 26.81
CA SER A 59 -31.55 30.52 27.51
C SER A 59 -31.20 29.21 26.80
N ALA A 60 -32.21 28.50 26.27
CA ALA A 60 -32.02 27.31 25.43
C ALA A 60 -31.32 27.65 24.10
N GLU A 61 -31.74 28.69 23.38
CA GLU A 61 -31.08 29.13 22.14
C GLU A 61 -29.62 29.55 22.38
N LYS A 62 -29.32 30.28 23.49
CA LYS A 62 -27.94 30.63 23.84
C LYS A 62 -27.08 29.42 24.19
N ALA A 63 -27.67 28.39 24.81
CA ALA A 63 -26.96 27.15 25.14
C ALA A 63 -26.65 26.36 23.86
N GLU A 64 -27.60 26.26 22.93
CA GLU A 64 -27.41 25.60 21.63
C GLU A 64 -26.36 26.32 20.76
N ASP A 65 -26.37 27.66 20.72
CA ASP A 65 -25.36 28.46 20.02
C ASP A 65 -23.96 28.30 20.63
N SER A 66 -23.87 28.20 21.96
CA SER A 66 -22.61 27.94 22.67
C SER A 66 -22.07 26.55 22.35
N LEU A 67 -22.93 25.52 22.36
CA LEU A 67 -22.55 24.16 22.00
C LEU A 67 -22.11 24.06 20.53
N LEU A 68 -22.85 24.69 19.61
CA LEU A 68 -22.51 24.75 18.19
C LEU A 68 -21.15 25.45 17.96
N LYS A 69 -20.89 26.54 18.70
CA LYS A 69 -19.61 27.26 18.63
C LYS A 69 -18.43 26.36 18.99
N TRP A 70 -18.52 25.60 20.09
CA TRP A 70 -17.44 24.69 20.50
C TRP A 70 -17.35 23.47 19.59
N PHE A 71 -18.48 22.92 19.14
CA PHE A 71 -18.52 21.81 18.21
C PHE A 71 -17.82 22.15 16.88
N LEU A 72 -18.04 23.36 16.34
CA LEU A 72 -17.41 23.80 15.10
C LEU A 72 -15.89 24.01 15.22
N LEU A 73 -15.32 24.17 16.42
CA LEU A 73 -13.87 24.21 16.63
C LEU A 73 -13.21 22.82 16.51
N LEU A 74 -13.97 21.74 16.60
CA LEU A 74 -13.42 20.39 16.43
C LEU A 74 -12.87 20.18 15.01
N ILE A 75 -13.45 20.85 14.01
CA ILE A 75 -13.02 20.74 12.61
C ILE A 75 -11.60 21.32 12.39
N PRO A 76 -11.28 22.58 12.74
CA PRO A 76 -9.92 23.09 12.63
C PRO A 76 -8.94 22.34 13.55
N ALA A 77 -9.37 21.90 14.75
CA ALA A 77 -8.51 21.10 15.63
C ALA A 77 -8.14 19.74 15.00
N ALA A 78 -9.12 19.04 14.42
CA ALA A 78 -8.89 17.76 13.76
C ALA A 78 -8.02 17.91 12.49
N THR A 79 -8.29 18.93 11.67
CA THR A 79 -7.51 19.17 10.44
C THR A 79 -6.08 19.62 10.76
N PHE A 80 -5.86 20.38 11.84
CA PHE A 80 -4.52 20.68 12.35
C PHE A 80 -3.78 19.42 12.83
N GLY A 81 -4.47 18.54 13.56
CA GLY A 81 -3.93 17.25 14.00
C GLY A 81 -3.54 16.36 12.81
N LEU A 82 -4.39 16.27 11.80
CA LEU A 82 -4.11 15.54 10.56
C LEU A 82 -2.94 16.14 9.77
N GLY A 83 -2.87 17.47 9.66
CA GLY A 83 -1.73 18.16 9.03
C GLY A 83 -0.41 17.84 9.74
N THR A 84 -0.40 17.92 11.06
CA THR A 84 0.78 17.62 11.89
C THR A 84 1.19 16.15 11.77
N TRP A 85 0.22 15.23 11.75
CA TRP A 85 0.48 13.81 11.51
C TRP A 85 1.11 13.57 10.13
N GLN A 86 0.62 14.24 9.07
CA GLN A 86 1.21 14.11 7.73
C GLN A 86 2.65 14.62 7.67
N VAL A 87 3.00 15.70 8.40
CA VAL A 87 4.39 16.17 8.51
C VAL A 87 5.28 15.13 9.15
N LYS A 88 4.89 14.60 10.32
CA LYS A 88 5.66 13.55 11.02
C LYS A 88 5.79 12.28 10.17
N ARG A 89 4.69 11.87 9.53
CA ARG A 89 4.66 10.70 8.64
C ARG A 89 5.60 10.88 7.45
N ARG A 90 5.67 12.08 6.89
CA ARG A 90 6.61 12.43 5.82
C ARG A 90 8.05 12.33 6.30
N GLN A 91 8.38 12.90 7.46
CA GLN A 91 9.74 12.87 8.02
C GLN A 91 10.24 11.44 8.21
N TRP A 92 9.45 10.61 8.91
CA TRP A 92 9.73 9.19 9.08
C TRP A 92 9.97 8.46 7.74
N LYS A 93 9.14 8.75 6.73
CA LYS A 93 9.30 8.15 5.39
C LYS A 93 10.56 8.62 4.68
N MET A 94 10.94 9.89 4.85
CA MET A 94 12.18 10.43 4.28
C MET A 94 13.41 9.81 4.92
N GLU A 95 13.40 9.59 6.24
CA GLU A 95 14.45 8.88 6.97
C GLU A 95 14.61 7.45 6.43
N LEU A 96 13.50 6.71 6.28
CA LEU A 96 13.52 5.36 5.71
C LEU A 96 14.11 5.34 4.28
N ILE A 97 13.73 6.30 3.43
CA ILE A 97 14.29 6.42 2.08
C ILE A 97 15.80 6.71 2.15
N ALA A 98 16.23 7.57 3.07
CA ALA A 98 17.64 7.91 3.24
C ALA A 98 18.46 6.70 3.70
N ASP A 99 17.94 5.92 4.65
CA ASP A 99 18.58 4.69 5.12
C ASP A 99 18.70 3.64 4.00
N LEU A 100 17.61 3.42 3.24
CA LEU A 100 17.64 2.52 2.08
C LEU A 100 18.64 3.00 1.02
N ARG A 101 18.65 4.31 0.70
CA ARG A 101 19.63 4.89 -0.22
C ARG A 101 21.06 4.61 0.27
N ARG A 102 21.37 4.90 1.54
CA ARG A 102 22.70 4.63 2.12
C ARG A 102 23.11 3.17 1.96
N LEU A 103 22.21 2.22 2.21
CA LEU A 103 22.51 0.79 2.02
C LEU A 103 22.76 0.44 0.55
N THR A 104 21.91 0.95 -0.34
CA THR A 104 22.01 0.68 -1.79
C THR A 104 23.10 1.46 -2.52
N THR A 105 23.73 2.48 -1.93
CA THR A 105 24.80 3.26 -2.57
C THR A 105 26.18 3.04 -1.98
N ALA A 106 26.29 2.50 -0.76
CA ALA A 106 27.62 2.26 -0.20
C ALA A 106 28.41 1.21 -0.98
N GLU A 107 29.69 1.08 -0.67
CA GLU A 107 30.58 0.16 -1.35
C GLU A 107 30.14 -1.30 -1.21
N PRO A 108 30.31 -2.13 -2.26
CA PRO A 108 30.02 -3.55 -2.19
C PRO A 108 30.99 -4.26 -1.24
N ILE A 109 30.45 -5.07 -0.32
CA ILE A 109 31.23 -5.97 0.53
C ILE A 109 31.25 -7.39 -0.07
N PRO A 110 32.23 -8.25 0.26
CA PRO A 110 32.12 -9.67 -0.08
C PRO A 110 30.87 -10.28 0.56
N LEU A 111 30.24 -11.24 -0.12
CA LEU A 111 29.09 -11.96 0.43
C LEU A 111 29.53 -12.80 1.64
N PRO A 112 28.94 -12.60 2.84
CA PRO A 112 29.26 -13.43 3.98
C PRO A 112 28.64 -14.82 3.85
N VAL A 113 29.26 -15.81 4.51
CA VAL A 113 28.83 -17.21 4.50
C VAL A 113 27.74 -17.48 5.53
N ASP A 114 27.65 -16.68 6.62
CA ASP A 114 26.69 -16.91 7.69
C ASP A 114 25.26 -16.44 7.30
N PRO A 115 24.25 -17.34 7.33
CA PRO A 115 22.86 -16.98 7.11
C PRO A 115 22.30 -15.93 8.08
N HIS A 116 22.81 -15.84 9.31
CA HIS A 116 22.34 -14.83 10.28
C HIS A 116 22.80 -13.43 9.88
N GLU A 117 24.04 -13.30 9.43
CA GLU A 117 24.58 -12.05 8.91
C GLU A 117 23.77 -11.60 7.68
N LEU A 118 23.46 -12.53 6.76
CA LEU A 118 22.67 -12.23 5.55
C LEU A 118 21.31 -11.59 5.82
N LYS A 119 20.62 -11.97 6.90
CA LYS A 119 19.34 -11.36 7.29
C LYS A 119 19.48 -9.86 7.60
N SER A 120 20.59 -9.47 8.21
CA SER A 120 20.88 -8.06 8.53
C SER A 120 21.30 -7.23 7.31
N LEU A 121 21.63 -7.89 6.20
CA LEU A 121 22.15 -7.27 4.99
C LEU A 121 21.08 -7.02 3.92
N GLU A 122 19.78 -7.09 4.22
CA GLU A 122 18.76 -6.71 3.23
C GLU A 122 19.03 -5.29 2.70
N TYR A 123 19.01 -5.10 1.38
CA TYR A 123 19.38 -3.85 0.68
C TYR A 123 20.87 -3.49 0.67
N ARG A 124 21.75 -4.24 1.34
CA ARG A 124 23.21 -4.06 1.27
C ARG A 124 23.74 -4.51 -0.08
N ARG A 125 24.67 -3.72 -0.64
CA ARG A 125 25.43 -4.14 -1.82
C ARG A 125 26.51 -5.15 -1.44
N VAL A 126 26.53 -6.24 -2.20
CA VAL A 126 27.52 -7.31 -2.10
C VAL A 126 28.15 -7.59 -3.46
N LYS A 127 29.33 -8.21 -3.44
CA LYS A 127 30.08 -8.62 -4.61
C LYS A 127 30.38 -10.12 -4.52
N VAL A 128 30.16 -10.82 -5.63
CA VAL A 128 30.48 -12.24 -5.78
C VAL A 128 31.14 -12.49 -7.14
N ARG A 129 32.00 -13.51 -7.21
CA ARG A 129 32.65 -13.95 -8.44
C ARG A 129 32.38 -15.43 -8.66
N GLY A 130 32.11 -15.81 -9.90
CA GLY A 130 31.62 -17.14 -10.19
C GLY A 130 31.03 -17.32 -11.58
N LYS A 131 30.31 -18.42 -11.78
CA LYS A 131 29.73 -18.81 -13.08
C LYS A 131 28.22 -18.98 -12.98
N TYR A 132 27.50 -18.55 -14.01
CA TYR A 132 26.06 -18.79 -14.12
C TYR A 132 25.78 -20.20 -14.62
N ASP A 133 24.81 -20.89 -14.00
CA ASP A 133 24.21 -22.09 -14.56
C ASP A 133 22.96 -21.72 -15.38
N HIS A 134 23.16 -21.49 -16.67
CA HIS A 134 22.10 -21.11 -17.60
C HIS A 134 21.09 -22.24 -17.89
N SER A 135 21.38 -23.48 -17.47
CA SER A 135 20.46 -24.61 -17.68
C SER A 135 19.27 -24.59 -16.72
N GLN A 136 19.43 -23.92 -15.56
CA GLN A 136 18.45 -23.87 -14.47
C GLN A 136 17.84 -22.47 -14.26
N GLU A 137 17.70 -21.69 -15.34
CA GLU A 137 17.09 -20.36 -15.26
C GLU A 137 15.61 -20.42 -14.85
N MET A 138 15.22 -19.56 -13.92
CA MET A 138 13.86 -19.40 -13.43
C MET A 138 13.29 -18.03 -13.80
N TYR A 139 11.97 -17.97 -14.01
CA TYR A 139 11.32 -16.74 -14.48
C TYR A 139 10.28 -16.26 -13.48
N ILE A 140 10.48 -15.06 -12.95
CA ILE A 140 9.44 -14.35 -12.18
C ILE A 140 8.64 -13.44 -13.12
N LEU A 141 7.34 -13.70 -13.27
CA LEU A 141 6.43 -12.96 -14.15
C LEU A 141 5.00 -12.85 -13.59
N PRO A 142 4.23 -11.83 -14.01
CA PRO A 142 4.63 -10.70 -14.86
C PRO A 142 5.50 -9.69 -14.11
N ARG A 143 6.50 -9.13 -14.79
CA ARG A 143 7.28 -7.98 -14.32
C ARG A 143 7.26 -6.88 -15.37
N SER A 144 7.38 -5.63 -14.93
CA SER A 144 7.57 -4.48 -15.79
C SER A 144 8.97 -3.92 -15.56
N PRO A 145 9.60 -3.33 -16.60
CA PRO A 145 10.91 -2.73 -16.44
C PRO A 145 10.84 -1.60 -15.43
N VAL A 146 11.82 -1.55 -14.54
CA VAL A 146 12.04 -0.44 -13.62
C VAL A 146 12.87 0.58 -14.37
N ASP A 147 12.22 1.69 -14.71
CA ASP A 147 12.85 2.86 -15.30
C ASP A 147 12.50 4.06 -14.41
N PRO A 148 13.46 4.59 -13.62
CA PRO A 148 13.20 5.69 -12.71
C PRO A 148 12.66 6.96 -13.40
N GLU A 149 13.11 7.26 -14.63
CA GLU A 149 12.65 8.44 -15.37
C GLU A 149 11.21 8.24 -15.87
N LYS A 150 10.92 7.05 -16.40
CA LYS A 150 9.57 6.69 -16.82
C LYS A 150 8.60 6.62 -15.65
N GLU A 151 9.00 6.01 -14.53
CA GLU A 151 8.19 5.93 -13.32
C GLU A 151 7.87 7.31 -12.75
N ALA A 152 8.81 8.26 -12.79
CA ALA A 152 8.57 9.63 -12.36
C ALA A 152 7.58 10.37 -13.28
N ARG A 153 7.66 10.14 -14.60
CA ARG A 153 6.74 10.74 -15.59
C ARG A 153 5.33 10.16 -15.53
N GLU A 154 5.22 8.86 -15.28
CA GLU A 154 3.94 8.14 -15.23
C GLU A 154 3.33 8.10 -13.82
N ALA A 155 4.01 8.67 -12.81
CA ALA A 155 3.51 8.77 -11.44
C ALA A 155 2.15 9.51 -11.41
N GLY A 156 1.07 8.77 -11.18
CA GLY A 156 -0.29 9.30 -11.09
C GLY A 156 -1.18 9.03 -12.31
N GLN A 157 -0.65 8.40 -13.37
CA GLN A 157 -1.49 7.93 -14.49
C GLN A 157 -2.13 6.57 -14.16
N LEU A 158 -3.42 6.43 -14.48
CA LEU A 158 -4.19 5.20 -14.19
C LEU A 158 -3.85 4.05 -15.14
N SER A 159 -3.24 4.35 -16.27
CA SER A 159 -2.89 3.41 -17.34
C SER A 159 -1.38 3.24 -17.41
N SER A 160 -0.84 2.21 -16.76
CA SER A 160 0.48 1.71 -17.14
C SER A 160 0.32 0.95 -18.46
N SER A 161 0.61 1.57 -19.60
CA SER A 161 0.95 0.82 -20.83
C SER A 161 2.35 0.21 -20.64
N GLY A 162 2.47 -0.60 -19.58
CA GLY A 162 3.73 -1.14 -19.11
C GLY A 162 4.05 -2.37 -19.92
N GLU A 163 5.12 -2.31 -20.69
CA GLU A 163 5.75 -3.50 -21.24
C GLU A 163 5.85 -4.56 -20.14
N THR A 164 5.29 -5.73 -20.42
CA THR A 164 5.32 -6.87 -19.50
C THR A 164 6.39 -7.84 -19.99
N GLY A 165 7.14 -8.36 -19.03
CA GLY A 165 8.21 -9.30 -19.23
C GLY A 165 8.42 -10.16 -18.00
N ALA A 166 9.65 -10.58 -17.78
CA ALA A 166 10.04 -11.40 -16.65
C ALA A 166 11.36 -10.92 -16.06
N ASN A 167 11.56 -11.20 -14.77
CA ASN A 167 12.90 -11.21 -14.20
C ASN A 167 13.49 -12.60 -14.39
N VAL A 168 14.76 -12.67 -14.80
CA VAL A 168 15.50 -13.92 -15.01
C VAL A 168 16.38 -14.18 -13.79
N ILE A 169 16.06 -15.25 -13.07
CA ILE A 169 16.80 -15.72 -11.92
C ILE A 169 17.66 -16.89 -12.39
N THR A 170 18.94 -16.87 -12.09
CA THR A 170 19.88 -17.89 -12.55
C THR A 170 20.73 -18.33 -11.35
N PRO A 171 20.86 -19.64 -11.10
CA PRO A 171 21.82 -20.14 -10.13
C PRO A 171 23.23 -19.70 -10.51
N PHE A 172 24.01 -19.31 -9.52
CA PHE A 172 25.33 -18.76 -9.68
C PHE A 172 26.29 -19.46 -8.72
N HIS A 173 27.21 -20.23 -9.27
CA HIS A 173 28.23 -20.92 -8.49
C HIS A 173 29.35 -19.94 -8.13
N CYS A 174 29.42 -19.54 -6.86
CA CYS A 174 30.44 -18.65 -6.33
C CYS A 174 31.77 -19.41 -6.17
N THR A 175 32.76 -19.11 -7.01
CA THR A 175 34.07 -19.79 -6.97
C THR A 175 34.78 -19.58 -5.63
N ASP A 176 34.70 -18.37 -5.07
CA ASP A 176 35.41 -18.01 -3.84
C ASP A 176 34.81 -18.66 -2.58
N LEU A 177 33.51 -18.96 -2.61
CA LEU A 177 32.77 -19.52 -1.46
C LEU A 177 32.48 -21.02 -1.60
N GLY A 178 32.58 -21.58 -2.81
CA GLY A 178 32.26 -22.97 -3.10
C GLY A 178 30.77 -23.32 -2.98
N ILE A 179 29.89 -22.32 -2.96
CA ILE A 179 28.43 -22.48 -2.86
C ILE A 179 27.73 -21.93 -4.10
N THR A 180 26.54 -22.44 -4.38
CA THR A 180 25.65 -21.90 -5.43
C THR A 180 24.59 -21.02 -4.79
N ILE A 181 24.37 -19.83 -5.32
CA ILE A 181 23.34 -18.88 -4.86
C ILE A 181 22.37 -18.53 -5.98
N LEU A 182 21.29 -17.82 -5.67
CA LEU A 182 20.34 -17.33 -6.67
C LEU A 182 20.64 -15.86 -7.04
N VAL A 183 20.83 -15.60 -8.33
CA VAL A 183 21.05 -14.23 -8.82
C VAL A 183 19.92 -13.84 -9.76
N ASN A 184 19.19 -12.78 -9.41
CA ASN A 184 18.31 -12.13 -10.37
C ASN A 184 19.12 -11.21 -11.27
N ARG A 185 19.32 -11.66 -12.50
CA ARG A 185 20.06 -10.95 -13.54
C ARG A 185 19.31 -9.73 -14.07
N GLY A 186 18.01 -9.66 -13.81
CA GLY A 186 17.16 -8.53 -14.12
C GLY A 186 16.10 -8.81 -15.18
N TYR A 187 15.63 -7.75 -15.82
CA TYR A 187 14.42 -7.76 -16.65
C TYR A 187 14.69 -8.15 -18.10
N VAL A 188 13.78 -8.94 -18.67
CA VAL A 188 13.66 -9.20 -20.11
C VAL A 188 12.24 -8.96 -20.60
N PRO A 189 12.03 -8.34 -21.78
CA PRO A 189 10.73 -8.28 -22.42
C PRO A 189 10.16 -9.67 -22.70
N ARG A 190 8.83 -9.80 -22.82
CA ARG A 190 8.16 -11.10 -23.07
C ARG A 190 8.72 -11.89 -24.25
N LYS A 191 9.15 -11.21 -25.31
CA LYS A 191 9.75 -11.82 -26.52
C LYS A 191 11.15 -12.40 -26.27
N LYS A 192 11.82 -11.98 -25.19
CA LYS A 192 13.21 -12.34 -24.83
C LYS A 192 13.32 -13.25 -23.59
N ILE A 193 12.21 -13.81 -23.12
CA ILE A 193 12.21 -14.71 -21.96
C ILE A 193 13.04 -15.97 -22.26
N ARG A 194 12.85 -16.57 -23.45
CA ARG A 194 13.54 -17.79 -23.86
C ARG A 194 15.06 -17.54 -24.03
N PRO A 195 15.94 -18.38 -23.45
CA PRO A 195 17.40 -18.23 -23.56
C PRO A 195 17.90 -18.08 -24.99
N GLU A 196 17.35 -18.87 -25.92
CA GLU A 196 17.67 -18.89 -27.36
C GLU A 196 17.56 -17.52 -28.02
N THR A 197 16.67 -16.65 -27.51
CA THR A 197 16.41 -15.32 -28.07
C THR A 197 17.38 -14.25 -27.54
N ARG A 198 18.27 -14.62 -26.62
CA ARG A 198 19.23 -13.73 -25.94
C ARG A 198 20.59 -14.39 -25.70
N MET A 199 21.07 -15.17 -26.67
CA MET A 199 22.34 -15.91 -26.58
C MET A 199 23.55 -15.04 -26.18
N LYS A 200 23.61 -13.77 -26.64
CA LYS A 200 24.68 -12.84 -26.24
C LYS A 200 24.73 -12.57 -24.73
N GLY A 201 23.59 -12.69 -24.05
CA GLY A 201 23.50 -12.58 -22.61
C GLY A 201 23.94 -13.85 -21.87
N GLN A 202 24.03 -15.01 -22.53
CA GLN A 202 24.39 -16.28 -21.89
C GLN A 202 25.91 -16.44 -21.88
N MET A 203 26.59 -15.64 -21.06
CA MET A 203 28.05 -15.70 -20.98
C MET A 203 28.51 -17.00 -20.32
N GLU A 204 29.32 -17.75 -21.05
CA GLU A 204 30.02 -18.93 -20.55
C GLU A 204 31.35 -18.49 -19.97
N GLY A 205 31.47 -18.47 -18.65
CA GLY A 205 32.72 -18.06 -17.99
C GLY A 205 32.52 -17.52 -16.59
N GLU A 206 33.65 -17.20 -15.97
CA GLU A 206 33.67 -16.55 -14.66
C GLU A 206 33.44 -15.05 -14.82
N VAL A 207 32.51 -14.52 -14.02
CA VAL A 207 32.12 -13.12 -14.01
C VAL A 207 32.04 -12.62 -12.58
N GLU A 208 32.30 -11.32 -12.41
CA GLU A 208 32.02 -10.61 -11.17
C GLU A 208 30.61 -10.03 -11.24
N VAL A 209 29.82 -10.25 -10.21
CA VAL A 209 28.46 -9.72 -10.07
C VAL A 209 28.40 -8.88 -8.81
N VAL A 210 28.02 -7.63 -8.99
CA VAL A 210 27.65 -6.74 -7.89
C VAL A 210 26.13 -6.66 -7.85
N GLY A 211 25.57 -6.79 -6.67
CA GLY A 211 24.12 -6.70 -6.52
C GLY A 211 23.70 -6.44 -5.10
N VAL A 212 22.38 -6.41 -4.91
CA VAL A 212 21.74 -6.07 -3.65
C VAL A 212 21.14 -7.34 -3.04
N VAL A 213 21.47 -7.63 -1.79
CA VAL A 213 20.89 -8.78 -1.07
C VAL A 213 19.41 -8.54 -0.83
N ARG A 214 18.60 -9.57 -1.12
CA ARG A 214 17.16 -9.54 -0.91
C ARG A 214 16.67 -10.79 -0.22
N GLN A 215 15.76 -10.60 0.73
CA GLN A 215 15.13 -11.69 1.47
C GLN A 215 13.93 -12.29 0.71
N THR A 216 13.51 -13.48 1.12
CA THR A 216 12.31 -14.14 0.61
C THR A 216 11.07 -13.23 0.74
N GLU A 217 10.21 -13.24 -0.28
CA GLU A 217 9.00 -12.43 -0.31
C GLU A 217 7.84 -13.20 0.33
N GLN A 218 7.12 -12.55 1.25
CA GLN A 218 5.85 -13.09 1.70
C GLN A 218 4.79 -12.96 0.60
N ARG A 219 4.12 -14.07 0.28
CA ARG A 219 3.05 -14.08 -0.72
C ARG A 219 1.91 -13.16 -0.28
N LYS A 220 1.63 -12.13 -1.09
CA LYS A 220 0.51 -11.22 -0.84
C LYS A 220 -0.83 -11.91 -1.15
N PRO A 221 -1.93 -11.49 -0.49
CA PRO A 221 -3.27 -11.89 -0.90
C PRO A 221 -3.47 -11.58 -2.39
N PHE A 222 -4.15 -12.49 -3.12
CA PHE A 222 -4.42 -12.39 -4.56
C PHE A 222 -3.22 -12.57 -5.51
N VAL A 223 -2.02 -12.88 -5.00
CA VAL A 223 -0.92 -13.37 -5.85
C VAL A 223 -1.06 -14.90 -6.01
N PRO A 224 -1.07 -15.43 -7.24
CA PRO A 224 -1.13 -16.89 -7.45
C PRO A 224 0.07 -17.60 -6.85
N GLN A 225 -0.08 -18.91 -6.56
CA GLN A 225 1.03 -19.74 -6.11
C GLN A 225 2.03 -19.96 -7.24
N ASN A 226 3.32 -20.06 -6.91
CA ASN A 226 4.37 -20.38 -7.89
C ASN A 226 4.07 -21.74 -8.55
N ASP A 227 4.25 -21.81 -9.87
CA ASP A 227 4.11 -23.03 -10.68
C ASP A 227 5.52 -23.51 -11.04
N VAL A 228 6.05 -24.41 -10.18
CA VAL A 228 7.41 -24.93 -10.28
C VAL A 228 7.58 -25.80 -11.53
N GLU A 229 6.60 -26.64 -11.84
CA GLU A 229 6.64 -27.56 -12.99
C GLU A 229 6.75 -26.83 -14.32
N ARG A 230 6.01 -25.72 -14.48
CA ARG A 230 6.09 -24.89 -15.70
C ARG A 230 7.16 -23.81 -15.63
N ASN A 231 7.95 -23.78 -14.55
CA ASN A 231 8.97 -22.76 -14.29
C ASN A 231 8.41 -21.33 -14.40
N ARG A 232 7.24 -21.12 -13.78
CA ARG A 232 6.53 -19.82 -13.74
C ARG A 232 6.38 -19.38 -12.30
N TRP A 233 7.21 -18.43 -11.92
CA TRP A 233 7.23 -17.86 -10.58
C TRP A 233 6.49 -16.53 -10.57
N HIS A 234 5.78 -16.26 -9.48
CA HIS A 234 5.01 -15.02 -9.28
C HIS A 234 5.62 -14.13 -8.19
N TYR A 235 6.31 -14.74 -7.23
CA TYR A 235 7.01 -14.07 -6.14
C TYR A 235 8.32 -14.81 -5.83
N ARG A 236 9.24 -14.11 -5.16
CA ARG A 236 10.53 -14.70 -4.75
C ARG A 236 10.33 -15.58 -3.53
N ASP A 237 10.39 -16.90 -3.72
CA ASP A 237 10.40 -17.90 -2.66
C ASP A 237 11.76 -18.62 -2.68
N LEU A 238 12.65 -18.23 -1.77
CA LEU A 238 14.03 -18.70 -1.79
C LEU A 238 14.16 -20.18 -1.48
N GLU A 239 13.35 -20.69 -0.55
CA GLU A 239 13.39 -22.11 -0.17
C GLU A 239 12.91 -23.00 -1.32
N ALA A 240 11.81 -22.61 -1.97
CA ALA A 240 11.31 -23.35 -3.13
C ALA A 240 12.26 -23.27 -4.32
N MET A 241 12.87 -22.10 -4.58
CA MET A 241 13.85 -21.94 -5.68
C MET A 241 15.15 -22.69 -5.41
N ALA A 242 15.64 -22.65 -4.17
CA ALA A 242 16.80 -23.41 -3.71
C ALA A 242 16.58 -24.91 -3.88
N SER A 243 15.42 -25.41 -3.44
CA SER A 243 15.07 -26.84 -3.54
C SER A 243 15.07 -27.38 -4.98
N VAL A 244 14.73 -26.54 -5.96
CA VAL A 244 14.71 -26.92 -7.39
C VAL A 244 16.11 -26.93 -7.99
N THR A 245 17.00 -26.04 -7.53
CA THR A 245 18.29 -25.78 -8.17
C THR A 245 19.50 -26.35 -7.43
N GLY A 246 19.31 -26.79 -6.18
CA GLY A 246 20.41 -27.16 -5.27
C GLY A 246 21.23 -25.96 -4.79
N ALA A 247 20.77 -24.73 -5.03
CA ALA A 247 21.40 -23.52 -4.51
C ALA A 247 21.07 -23.33 -3.03
N GLU A 248 21.91 -22.59 -2.32
CA GLU A 248 21.58 -22.04 -1.01
C GLU A 248 20.46 -20.99 -1.14
N PRO A 249 19.60 -20.80 -0.12
CA PRO A 249 18.50 -19.83 -0.11
C PRO A 249 19.02 -18.38 0.06
N ILE A 250 20.03 -18.03 -0.71
CA ILE A 250 20.70 -16.73 -0.76
C ILE A 250 20.37 -16.09 -2.10
N PHE A 251 19.94 -14.83 -2.08
CA PHE A 251 19.50 -14.14 -3.28
C PHE A 251 20.05 -12.74 -3.41
N ILE A 252 20.52 -12.43 -4.62
CA ILE A 252 21.07 -11.12 -4.99
C ILE A 252 20.36 -10.59 -6.24
N ASP A 253 19.85 -9.35 -6.18
CA ASP A 253 19.42 -8.59 -7.37
C ASP A 253 20.65 -7.92 -7.99
N ALA A 254 21.04 -8.32 -9.20
CA ALA A 254 22.18 -7.73 -9.91
C ALA A 254 21.97 -6.23 -10.14
N ASP A 255 23.03 -5.45 -9.94
CA ASP A 255 23.01 -4.02 -10.21
C ASP A 255 23.06 -3.71 -11.72
N LEU A 256 22.86 -2.45 -12.09
CA LEU A 256 22.89 -2.05 -13.49
C LEU A 256 24.28 -2.27 -14.12
N GLY A 257 25.36 -2.07 -13.35
CA GLY A 257 26.74 -2.25 -13.80
C GLY A 257 27.09 -3.69 -14.16
N SER A 258 26.43 -4.66 -13.53
CA SER A 258 26.57 -6.10 -13.78
C SER A 258 25.70 -6.58 -14.96
N THR A 259 25.07 -5.68 -15.70
CA THR A 259 24.26 -6.01 -16.88
C THR A 259 25.14 -6.50 -18.02
N ILE A 260 24.84 -7.69 -18.53
CA ILE A 260 25.52 -8.25 -19.71
C ILE A 260 24.81 -7.74 -20.98
N PRO A 261 25.52 -7.07 -21.91
CA PRO A 261 24.92 -6.60 -23.16
C PRO A 261 24.21 -7.70 -23.94
N GLY A 262 22.94 -7.46 -24.31
CA GLY A 262 22.11 -8.44 -25.00
C GLY A 262 21.43 -9.48 -24.09
N GLY A 263 21.71 -9.45 -22.78
CA GLY A 263 21.04 -10.25 -21.75
C GLY A 263 19.96 -9.50 -20.97
N PRO A 264 19.54 -10.06 -19.81
CA PRO A 264 18.66 -9.39 -18.86
C PRO A 264 19.27 -8.08 -18.35
N ILE A 265 18.41 -7.07 -18.15
CA ILE A 265 18.81 -5.72 -17.71
C ILE A 265 18.78 -5.69 -16.18
N GLY A 266 19.94 -5.52 -15.54
CA GLY A 266 20.07 -5.41 -14.09
C GLY A 266 19.49 -4.11 -13.51
N GLY A 267 19.69 -3.90 -12.21
CA GLY A 267 19.22 -2.68 -11.52
C GLY A 267 17.71 -2.61 -11.31
N GLN A 268 17.00 -3.74 -11.39
CA GLN A 268 15.53 -3.81 -11.30
C GLN A 268 14.98 -3.82 -9.86
N THR A 269 15.81 -3.46 -8.88
CA THR A 269 15.36 -3.34 -7.49
C THR A 269 14.58 -2.03 -7.34
N ARG A 270 13.26 -2.12 -7.14
CA ARG A 270 12.43 -0.94 -6.84
C ARG A 270 12.68 -0.46 -5.41
N VAL A 271 13.33 0.69 -5.28
CA VAL A 271 13.52 1.41 -4.00
C VAL A 271 12.75 2.75 -3.99
N THR A 272 11.79 2.91 -4.90
CA THR A 272 10.98 4.13 -5.01
C THR A 272 9.77 4.05 -4.09
N LEU A 273 9.72 4.96 -3.11
CA LEU A 273 8.57 5.13 -2.22
C LEU A 273 7.81 6.40 -2.65
N ARG A 274 6.60 6.24 -3.20
CA ARG A 274 5.74 7.37 -3.63
C ARG A 274 5.52 8.37 -2.50
N ASN A 275 5.77 9.66 -2.71
CA ASN A 275 5.71 10.68 -1.66
C ASN A 275 4.75 11.83 -2.03
N GLU A 276 3.51 11.76 -1.55
CA GLU A 276 2.47 12.79 -1.79
C GLU A 276 2.18 13.61 -0.55
N HIS A 277 2.93 13.40 0.54
CA HIS A 277 2.59 13.95 1.85
C HIS A 277 2.59 15.48 1.88
N ILE A 278 3.39 16.16 1.03
CA ILE A 278 3.40 17.63 1.01
C ILE A 278 2.09 18.23 0.48
N GLN A 279 1.47 17.59 -0.51
CA GLN A 279 0.17 18.00 -1.04
C GLN A 279 -0.90 17.85 0.05
N TYR A 280 -0.90 16.71 0.74
CA TYR A 280 -1.82 16.49 1.86
C TYR A 280 -1.59 17.47 3.01
N VAL A 281 -0.33 17.77 3.36
CA VAL A 281 0.01 18.79 4.38
C VAL A 281 -0.61 20.14 3.99
N ALA A 282 -0.45 20.56 2.73
CA ALA A 282 -1.06 21.80 2.24
C ALA A 282 -2.59 21.77 2.31
N THR A 283 -3.22 20.65 1.92
CA THR A 283 -4.68 20.48 2.03
C THR A 283 -5.17 20.58 3.47
N TRP A 284 -4.55 19.86 4.41
CA TRP A 284 -5.01 19.84 5.81
C TRP A 284 -4.80 21.17 6.52
N TYR A 285 -3.65 21.83 6.33
CA TYR A 285 -3.45 23.15 6.90
C TYR A 285 -4.27 24.23 6.20
N GLY A 286 -4.52 24.10 4.89
CA GLY A 286 -5.45 24.97 4.18
C GLY A 286 -6.89 24.87 4.71
N LEU A 287 -7.38 23.65 4.92
CA LEU A 287 -8.69 23.41 5.55
C LEU A 287 -8.74 23.93 6.99
N CYS A 288 -7.68 23.72 7.77
CA CYS A 288 -7.55 24.27 9.12
C CYS A 288 -7.66 25.80 9.10
N ALA A 289 -6.92 26.48 8.22
CA ALA A 289 -6.96 27.93 8.12
C ALA A 289 -8.34 28.46 7.69
N ALA A 290 -8.93 27.85 6.66
CA ALA A 290 -10.24 28.26 6.15
C ALA A 290 -11.35 28.08 7.20
N THR A 291 -11.39 26.92 7.86
CA THR A 291 -12.42 26.63 8.88
C THR A 291 -12.22 27.45 10.15
N SER A 292 -10.97 27.71 10.55
CA SER A 292 -10.65 28.65 11.64
C SER A 292 -11.10 30.08 11.32
N TYR A 293 -10.87 30.54 10.09
CA TYR A 293 -11.29 31.86 9.63
C TYR A 293 -12.81 32.00 9.61
N MET A 294 -13.52 31.01 9.04
CA MET A 294 -14.99 30.99 9.05
C MET A 294 -15.56 31.02 10.47
N TRP A 295 -14.96 30.24 11.37
CA TRP A 295 -15.36 30.24 12.78
C TRP A 295 -15.14 31.61 13.43
N PHE A 296 -13.97 32.22 13.22
CA PHE A 296 -13.63 33.55 13.75
C PHE A 296 -14.58 34.63 13.19
N ALA A 297 -14.84 34.63 11.89
CA ALA A 297 -15.73 35.57 11.23
C ALA A 297 -17.16 35.48 11.78
N LYS A 298 -17.68 34.26 11.97
CA LYS A 298 -19.04 34.00 12.46
C LYS A 298 -19.22 34.38 13.93
N PHE A 299 -18.31 33.95 14.80
CA PHE A 299 -18.53 34.01 16.25
C PHE A 299 -17.81 35.16 16.97
N VAL A 300 -16.70 35.68 16.41
CA VAL A 300 -15.93 36.78 17.00
C VAL A 300 -16.27 38.10 16.33
N LYS A 301 -16.10 38.16 15.00
CA LYS A 301 -16.37 39.39 14.23
C LYS A 301 -17.88 39.62 14.00
N LYS A 302 -18.72 38.60 14.24
CA LYS A 302 -20.18 38.59 14.00
C LYS A 302 -20.54 39.06 12.59
N ILE A 303 -19.71 38.72 11.60
CA ILE A 303 -20.06 38.95 10.20
C ILE A 303 -21.24 38.03 9.91
N LYS A 304 -22.36 38.59 9.42
CA LYS A 304 -23.41 37.80 8.78
C LYS A 304 -22.81 37.20 7.51
N MET A 305 -22.39 35.94 7.60
CA MET A 305 -22.05 35.11 6.45
C MET A 305 -23.31 34.57 5.80
#